data_AF-A0A4R2INS9-F1
#
_entry.id   AF-A0A4R2INS9-F1
#
_cell.length_a   1.000
_cell.length_b   1.000
_cell.length_c   1.000
_cell.angle_alpha   90.00
_cell.angle_beta   90.00
_cell.angle_gamma   90.00
#
_symmetry.space_group_name_H-M   'P 1'
#
loop_
_entity.id
_entity.type
_entity.pdbx_description
1 polymer ?
#
loop_
_entity_poly.entity_id
_entity_poly.type
_entity_poly.pdbx_seq_one_letter_code
_entity_poly.pdbx_strand_id
1 'polypeptide(L)'
;MHIKKKIVIAAAAVVAIGAGTAFAYWSTTGSGTGSGANASSNGTVVLHASFADGLTPGASTPVTFSADNAGTSSLQVGTVTSVVSASGTCDASWFTIAPVAENQTIAAGATGVELTNKGTLAFADTATNQDSCKGATITLTLSSN
;
A
#
# COMPACT_ATOMS: atom_id res chain seq x y z
N MET A 1 -101.02 21.86 -45.76
CA MET A 1 -100.79 22.93 -44.75
C MET A 1 -99.29 22.92 -44.42
N HIS A 2 -98.45 23.62 -45.19
CA HIS A 2 -97.87 24.93 -44.82
C HIS A 2 -97.50 24.98 -43.34
N ILE A 3 -96.22 25.06 -42.94
CA ILE A 3 -95.40 26.29 -42.99
C ILE A 3 -93.90 25.94 -42.82
N LYS A 4 -93.02 26.55 -43.64
CA LYS A 4 -91.57 26.63 -43.44
C LYS A 4 -91.23 27.74 -42.44
N LYS A 5 -90.30 27.55 -41.50
CA LYS A 5 -89.46 28.64 -40.94
C LYS A 5 -88.07 28.13 -40.58
N LYS A 6 -87.06 28.63 -41.30
CA LYS A 6 -85.64 28.60 -40.91
C LYS A 6 -85.43 29.74 -39.91
N ILE A 7 -84.83 29.49 -38.76
CA ILE A 7 -84.09 30.53 -38.01
C ILE A 7 -82.83 29.87 -37.43
N VAL A 8 -81.70 30.37 -37.90
CA VAL A 8 -80.34 30.17 -37.41
C VAL A 8 -80.17 31.06 -36.18
N ILE A 9 -79.69 30.51 -35.06
CA ILE A 9 -78.98 31.30 -34.03
C ILE A 9 -77.77 30.47 -33.62
N ALA A 10 -76.62 30.85 -34.18
CA ALA A 10 -75.31 30.52 -33.65
C ALA A 10 -75.15 31.24 -32.30
N ALA A 11 -75.18 30.50 -31.21
CA ALA A 11 -74.68 30.97 -29.93
C ALA A 11 -73.38 30.21 -29.67
N ALA A 12 -72.27 30.94 -29.81
CA ALA A 12 -70.92 30.49 -29.52
C ALA A 12 -70.87 29.95 -28.08
N ALA A 13 -70.83 28.62 -27.94
CA ALA A 13 -70.58 27.98 -26.67
C ALA A 13 -69.08 28.08 -26.37
N VAL A 14 -68.74 29.13 -25.63
CA VAL A 14 -67.71 29.21 -24.59
C VAL A 14 -66.42 28.44 -24.91
N VAL A 15 -65.41 29.20 -25.28
CA VAL A 15 -64.00 28.82 -25.13
C VAL A 15 -63.77 28.34 -23.69
N ALA A 16 -63.67 27.01 -23.52
CA ALA A 16 -63.18 26.41 -22.29
C ALA A 16 -61.66 26.58 -22.23
N ILE A 17 -61.19 27.80 -21.96
CA ILE A 17 -59.85 28.01 -21.41
C ILE A 17 -60.01 28.05 -19.89
N GLY A 18 -59.52 27.01 -19.25
CA GLY A 18 -59.27 27.02 -17.81
C GLY A 18 -60.03 25.94 -17.04
N ALA A 19 -59.38 24.81 -16.83
CA ALA A 19 -58.97 24.41 -15.48
C ALA A 19 -58.21 23.07 -15.55
N GLY A 20 -56.93 23.10 -15.15
CA GLY A 20 -56.24 21.92 -14.65
C GLY A 20 -55.31 21.22 -15.64
N THR A 21 -54.15 21.80 -15.92
CA THR A 21 -52.96 20.97 -16.15
C THR A 21 -52.64 20.19 -14.87
N ALA A 22 -52.50 18.87 -15.02
CA ALA A 22 -51.79 17.91 -14.17
C ALA A 22 -52.35 17.63 -12.75
N PHE A 23 -52.85 16.40 -12.54
CA PHE A 23 -52.59 15.68 -11.30
C PHE A 23 -51.36 14.78 -11.51
N ALA A 24 -50.17 15.28 -11.19
CA ALA A 24 -49.06 14.39 -10.88
C ALA A 24 -49.36 13.75 -9.51
N TYR A 25 -50.12 12.65 -9.49
CA TYR A 25 -50.27 11.83 -8.29
C TYR A 25 -48.93 11.12 -8.05
N TRP A 26 -48.14 11.75 -7.18
CA TRP A 26 -47.00 11.25 -6.41
C TRP A 26 -45.65 11.89 -6.74
N SER A 27 -45.31 12.93 -5.98
CA SER A 27 -43.92 13.36 -5.81
C SER A 27 -43.28 12.51 -4.70
N THR A 28 -42.45 11.52 -5.07
CA THR A 28 -41.56 10.85 -4.11
C THR A 28 -40.29 11.69 -3.96
N THR A 29 -40.06 12.26 -2.78
CA THR A 29 -38.73 12.75 -2.39
C THR A 29 -38.02 11.61 -1.67
N GLY A 30 -36.88 11.17 -2.22
CA GLY A 30 -36.00 10.20 -1.58
C GLY A 30 -34.70 10.88 -1.17
N SER A 31 -34.33 10.77 0.10
CA SER A 31 -32.99 11.09 0.58
C SER A 31 -32.29 9.80 1.00
N GLY A 32 -30.98 9.74 0.77
CA GLY A 32 -30.17 8.59 1.13
C GLY A 32 -28.77 9.03 1.51
N THR A 33 -28.20 8.37 2.51
CA THR A 33 -26.79 8.49 2.87
C THR A 33 -26.10 7.16 2.61
N GLY A 34 -24.82 7.22 2.24
CA GLY A 34 -23.95 6.06 2.15
C GLY A 34 -22.70 6.34 2.98
N SER A 35 -22.20 5.33 3.68
CA SER A 35 -20.96 5.41 4.43
C SER A 35 -20.14 4.13 4.23
N GLY A 36 -18.83 4.27 4.19
CA GLY A 36 -17.87 3.18 4.19
C GLY A 36 -16.62 3.58 4.97
N ALA A 37 -15.94 2.59 5.55
CA ALA A 37 -14.68 2.81 6.25
C ALA A 37 -13.50 2.45 5.32
N ASN A 38 -12.41 3.22 5.41
CA ASN A 38 -11.15 2.88 4.75
C ASN A 38 -10.44 1.74 5.51
N ALA A 39 -9.46 1.10 4.86
CA ALA A 39 -8.59 0.13 5.52
C ALA A 39 -7.80 0.78 6.67
N SER A 40 -7.58 0.01 7.74
CA SER A 40 -6.82 0.47 8.92
C SER A 40 -5.30 0.51 8.70
N SER A 41 -4.80 -0.15 7.65
CA SER A 41 -3.40 -0.09 7.23
C SER A 41 -3.26 -0.38 5.73
N ASN A 42 -2.09 -0.05 5.19
CA ASN A 42 -1.70 -0.29 3.80
C ASN A 42 -0.88 -1.60 3.63
N GLY A 43 -0.81 -2.42 4.69
CA GLY A 43 0.05 -3.61 4.76
C GLY A 43 1.44 -3.34 5.36
N THR A 44 2.32 -4.33 5.27
CA THR A 44 3.73 -4.27 5.72
C THR A 44 4.65 -4.81 4.63
N VAL A 45 5.85 -4.23 4.52
CA VAL A 45 6.93 -4.78 3.69
C VAL A 45 7.69 -5.83 4.49
N VAL A 46 7.98 -6.98 3.87
CA VAL A 46 8.93 -7.97 4.41
C VAL A 46 10.27 -7.76 3.73
N LEU A 47 11.33 -7.63 4.50
CA LEU A 47 12.69 -7.40 4.01
C LEU A 47 13.53 -8.66 4.17
N HIS A 48 14.42 -8.88 3.20
CA HIS A 48 15.38 -9.98 3.19
C HIS A 48 16.79 -9.45 2.98
N ALA A 49 17.77 -10.15 3.52
CA ALA A 49 19.20 -9.89 3.28
C ALA A 49 19.88 -11.16 2.78
N SER A 50 20.85 -11.00 1.89
CA SER A 50 21.73 -12.05 1.42
C SER A 50 23.16 -11.53 1.30
N PHE A 51 24.13 -12.37 1.66
CA PHE A 51 25.56 -12.08 1.60
C PHE A 51 26.35 -13.39 1.48
N ALA A 52 27.60 -13.30 1.04
CA ALA A 52 28.45 -14.47 0.90
C ALA A 52 28.88 -15.03 2.26
N ASP A 53 28.98 -16.36 2.34
CA ASP A 53 29.54 -17.05 3.50
C ASP A 53 31.06 -16.83 3.60
N GLY A 54 31.63 -17.22 4.74
CA GLY A 54 33.09 -17.28 4.92
C GLY A 54 33.74 -15.95 5.31
N LEU A 55 32.98 -15.03 5.91
CA LEU A 55 33.53 -13.78 6.45
C LEU A 55 34.55 -14.07 7.58
N THR A 56 35.78 -13.60 7.40
CA THR A 56 36.88 -13.74 8.38
C THR A 56 37.15 -12.43 9.11
N PRO A 57 37.85 -12.45 10.27
CA PRO A 57 38.27 -11.21 10.93
C PRO A 57 39.04 -10.29 9.99
N GLY A 58 38.73 -8.99 10.04
CA GLY A 58 39.32 -7.95 9.19
C GLY A 58 38.70 -7.84 7.79
N ALA A 59 37.81 -8.75 7.40
CA ALA A 59 37.17 -8.73 6.10
C ALA A 59 35.78 -8.08 6.15
N SER A 60 35.23 -7.80 4.96
CA SER A 60 33.85 -7.35 4.77
C SER A 60 33.21 -8.02 3.57
N THR A 61 31.90 -8.13 3.58
CA THR A 61 31.10 -8.65 2.46
C THR A 61 29.97 -7.67 2.13
N PRO A 62 29.64 -7.47 0.83
CA PRO A 62 28.42 -6.77 0.47
C PRO A 62 27.18 -7.56 0.92
N VAL A 63 26.14 -6.83 1.29
CA VAL A 63 24.81 -7.35 1.65
C VAL A 63 23.80 -6.81 0.65
N THR A 64 23.09 -7.72 -0.02
CA THR A 64 22.00 -7.38 -0.93
C THR A 64 20.67 -7.46 -0.18
N PHE A 65 19.79 -6.48 -0.38
CA PHE A 65 18.47 -6.48 0.21
C PHE A 65 17.38 -6.71 -0.83
N SER A 66 16.29 -7.36 -0.43
CA SER A 66 15.08 -7.44 -1.24
C SER A 66 13.83 -7.24 -0.39
N ALA A 67 12.73 -6.86 -1.04
CA ALA A 67 11.48 -6.53 -0.40
C ALA A 67 10.29 -7.26 -1.05
N ASP A 68 9.36 -7.70 -0.20
CA ASP A 68 8.04 -8.18 -0.58
C ASP A 68 6.97 -7.22 -0.06
N ASN A 69 6.01 -6.90 -0.91
CA ASN A 69 4.82 -6.14 -0.54
C ASN A 69 3.57 -6.94 -0.90
N ALA A 70 3.08 -7.73 0.05
CA ALA A 70 1.83 -8.47 -0.09
C ALA A 70 0.57 -7.59 0.07
N GLY A 71 0.74 -6.29 0.34
CA GLY A 71 -0.34 -5.33 0.51
C GLY A 71 -1.05 -4.97 -0.80
N THR A 72 -2.16 -4.24 -0.68
CA THR A 72 -3.00 -3.80 -1.81
C THR A 72 -2.60 -2.43 -2.35
N SER A 73 -1.59 -1.78 -1.77
CA SER A 73 -1.06 -0.49 -2.20
C SER A 73 0.46 -0.52 -2.22
N SER A 74 1.08 0.34 -3.03
CA SER A 74 2.53 0.51 -3.03
C SER A 74 3.02 1.04 -1.68
N LEU A 75 4.13 0.49 -1.18
CA LEU A 75 4.74 0.87 0.09
C LEU A 75 6.16 1.38 -0.15
N GLN A 76 6.60 2.30 0.70
CA GLN A 76 7.93 2.88 0.63
C GLN A 76 8.89 2.09 1.54
N VAL A 77 10.07 1.76 1.03
CA VAL A 77 11.23 1.39 1.85
C VAL A 77 12.11 2.63 1.93
N GLY A 78 12.23 3.22 3.11
CA GLY A 78 13.06 4.39 3.35
C GLY A 78 14.48 3.97 3.69
N THR A 79 14.84 3.92 4.98
CA THR A 79 16.17 3.44 5.41
C THR A 79 16.09 2.02 5.95
N VAL A 80 16.91 1.10 5.46
CA VAL A 80 17.07 -0.24 6.02
C VAL A 80 18.09 -0.19 7.14
N THR A 81 17.68 -0.65 8.33
CA THR A 81 18.56 -0.86 9.48
C THR A 81 18.63 -2.35 9.78
N SER A 82 19.78 -2.80 10.28
CA SER A 82 20.03 -4.20 10.57
C SER A 82 20.53 -4.35 12.00
N VAL A 83 19.94 -5.31 12.72
CA VAL A 83 20.48 -5.81 13.99
C VAL A 83 21.20 -7.12 13.70
N VAL A 84 22.48 -7.19 14.05
CA VAL A 84 23.30 -8.39 13.86
C VAL A 84 23.14 -9.32 15.07
N SER A 85 22.94 -10.60 14.80
CA SER A 85 23.09 -11.67 15.79
C SER A 85 24.01 -12.75 15.25
N ALA A 86 24.61 -13.50 16.17
CA ALA A 86 25.50 -14.61 15.85
C ALA A 86 25.09 -15.84 16.66
N SER A 87 25.21 -17.03 16.06
CA SER A 87 24.94 -18.29 16.76
C SER A 87 26.04 -18.64 17.76
N GLY A 88 25.68 -19.40 18.80
CA GLY A 88 26.65 -19.94 19.76
C GLY A 88 27.24 -18.86 20.66
N THR A 89 28.57 -18.87 20.84
CA THR A 89 29.32 -17.93 21.69
C THR A 89 30.12 -16.91 20.88
N CYS A 90 29.86 -16.80 19.57
CA CYS A 90 30.41 -15.75 18.73
C CYS A 90 29.83 -14.40 19.17
N ASP A 91 30.71 -13.42 19.40
CA ASP A 91 30.26 -12.10 19.83
C ASP A 91 29.78 -11.28 18.62
N ALA A 92 28.47 -11.03 18.57
CA ALA A 92 27.85 -10.26 17.50
C ALA A 92 28.35 -8.80 17.44
N SER A 93 28.90 -8.25 18.53
CA SER A 93 29.44 -6.88 18.55
C SER A 93 30.69 -6.68 17.69
N TRP A 94 31.35 -7.77 17.28
CA TRP A 94 32.44 -7.71 16.30
C TRP A 94 31.97 -7.49 14.87
N PHE A 95 30.66 -7.56 14.62
CA PHE A 95 30.06 -7.37 13.32
C PHE A 95 29.34 -6.02 13.25
N THR A 96 29.58 -5.29 12.17
CA THR A 96 28.96 -3.98 11.97
C THR A 96 28.39 -3.85 10.57
N ILE A 97 27.24 -3.19 10.48
CA ILE A 97 26.60 -2.82 9.23
C ILE A 97 25.90 -1.48 9.43
N ALA A 98 26.22 -0.52 8.56
CA ALA A 98 25.60 0.80 8.62
C ALA A 98 24.17 0.76 8.07
N PRO A 99 23.26 1.65 8.54
CA PRO A 99 21.99 1.88 7.89
C PRO A 99 22.15 2.25 6.41
N VAL A 100 21.27 1.75 5.56
CA VAL A 100 21.30 1.99 4.11
C VAL A 100 20.03 2.71 3.70
N ALA A 101 20.17 3.91 3.16
CA ALA A 101 19.05 4.66 2.61
C ALA A 101 18.68 4.10 1.23
N GLU A 102 17.45 3.61 1.08
CA GLU A 102 16.94 3.05 -0.17
C GLU A 102 16.02 4.03 -0.89
N ASN A 103 15.06 4.61 -0.17
CA ASN A 103 14.04 5.50 -0.74
C ASN A 103 13.38 4.90 -2.00
N GLN A 104 13.10 3.59 -1.96
CA GLN A 104 12.50 2.84 -3.06
C GLN A 104 11.04 2.46 -2.80
N THR A 105 10.16 2.69 -3.79
CA THR A 105 8.76 2.26 -3.74
C THR A 105 8.63 0.83 -4.23
N ILE A 106 7.95 -0.01 -3.44
CA ILE A 106 7.64 -1.40 -3.75
C ILE A 106 6.17 -1.50 -4.12
N ALA A 107 5.89 -1.90 -5.37
CA ALA A 107 4.54 -2.00 -5.90
C ALA A 107 3.69 -3.01 -5.11
N ALA A 108 2.37 -2.78 -5.08
CA ALA A 108 1.42 -3.71 -4.48
C ALA A 108 1.53 -5.12 -5.12
N GLY A 109 1.52 -6.15 -4.29
CA GLY A 109 1.64 -7.55 -4.71
C GLY A 109 3.03 -7.97 -5.23
N ALA A 110 4.04 -7.09 -5.18
CA ALA A 110 5.38 -7.43 -5.65
C ALA A 110 6.11 -8.34 -4.66
N THR A 111 6.94 -9.25 -5.19
CA THR A 111 7.77 -10.16 -4.40
C THR A 111 9.20 -10.19 -4.96
N GLY A 112 10.18 -10.35 -4.09
CA GLY A 112 11.60 -10.48 -4.44
C GLY A 112 12.18 -9.23 -5.12
N VAL A 113 11.64 -8.04 -4.86
CA VAL A 113 12.15 -6.81 -5.50
C VAL A 113 13.50 -6.47 -4.89
N GLU A 114 14.57 -6.55 -5.68
CA GLU A 114 15.91 -6.13 -5.24
C GLU A 114 15.92 -4.62 -4.96
N LEU A 115 16.48 -4.25 -3.81
CA LEU A 115 16.68 -2.85 -3.46
C LEU A 115 17.93 -2.32 -4.13
N THR A 116 17.91 -1.03 -4.47
CA THR A 116 18.92 -0.39 -5.31
C THR A 116 20.29 -0.36 -4.63
N ASN A 117 20.32 -0.08 -3.33
CA ASN A 117 21.55 0.05 -2.58
C ASN A 117 21.91 -1.26 -1.86
N LYS A 118 23.19 -1.41 -1.56
CA LYS A 118 23.74 -2.58 -0.87
C LYS A 118 24.35 -2.12 0.45
N GLY A 119 24.23 -2.96 1.47
CA GLY A 119 24.94 -2.80 2.72
C GLY A 119 26.35 -3.39 2.66
N THR A 120 27.14 -3.13 3.69
CA THR A 120 28.44 -3.77 3.90
C THR A 120 28.46 -4.32 5.32
N LEU A 121 28.56 -5.64 5.44
CA LEU A 121 28.77 -6.31 6.72
C LEU A 121 30.28 -6.47 6.92
N ALA A 122 30.81 -5.85 7.97
CA ALA A 122 32.23 -5.91 8.32
C ALA A 122 32.43 -6.72 9.60
N PHE A 123 33.47 -7.57 9.62
CA PHE A 123 33.90 -8.30 10.81
C PHE A 123 35.22 -7.72 11.31
N ALA A 124 35.21 -7.13 12.49
CA ALA A 124 36.38 -6.48 13.07
C ALA A 124 37.50 -7.48 13.34
N ASP A 125 38.75 -7.06 13.09
CA ASP A 125 39.95 -7.74 13.56
C ASP A 125 40.35 -7.15 14.92
N THR A 126 40.37 -7.98 15.96
CA THR A 126 40.59 -7.54 17.34
C THR A 126 41.77 -8.28 17.96
N ALA A 127 42.34 -7.72 19.04
CA ALA A 127 43.39 -8.40 19.81
C ALA A 127 42.86 -9.59 20.64
N THR A 128 41.53 -9.78 20.71
CA THR A 128 40.89 -10.88 21.43
C THR A 128 40.79 -12.11 20.54
N ASN A 129 40.79 -13.31 21.13
CA ASN A 129 40.57 -14.54 20.37
C ASN A 129 39.10 -14.59 19.86
N GLN A 130 38.92 -14.62 18.53
CA GLN A 130 37.63 -14.66 17.83
C GLN A 130 37.28 -16.06 17.30
N ASP A 131 37.94 -17.12 17.78
CA ASP A 131 37.75 -18.52 17.35
C ASP A 131 36.32 -19.03 17.59
N SER A 132 35.59 -18.46 18.56
CA SER A 132 34.18 -18.78 18.80
C SER A 132 33.28 -18.44 17.61
N CYS A 133 33.75 -17.60 16.68
CA CYS A 133 33.05 -17.28 15.44
C CYS A 133 33.32 -18.23 14.27
N LYS A 134 34.25 -19.19 14.42
CA LYS A 134 34.49 -20.19 13.36
C LYS A 134 33.25 -21.07 13.17
N GLY A 135 32.64 -20.99 11.99
CA GLY A 135 31.42 -21.73 11.65
C GLY A 135 30.14 -21.17 12.29
N ALA A 136 30.20 -20.01 12.94
CA ALA A 136 29.00 -19.35 13.46
C ALA A 136 28.13 -18.82 12.32
N THR A 137 26.81 -18.97 12.45
CA THR A 137 25.84 -18.37 11.54
C THR A 137 25.58 -16.93 11.98
N ILE A 138 25.78 -15.98 11.07
CA ILE A 138 25.45 -14.57 11.27
C ILE A 138 24.07 -14.29 10.68
N THR A 139 23.21 -13.63 11.44
CA THR A 139 21.85 -13.28 11.01
C THR A 139 21.63 -11.77 11.10
N LEU A 140 21.01 -11.20 10.08
CA LEU A 140 20.60 -9.80 10.05
C LEU A 140 19.09 -9.71 10.22
N THR A 141 18.64 -9.10 11.32
CA THR A 141 17.23 -8.75 11.51
C THR A 141 17.00 -7.35 10.97
N LEU A 142 16.18 -7.22 9.93
CA LEU A 142 15.99 -5.98 9.19
C LEU A 142 14.77 -5.21 9.67
N SER A 143 14.84 -3.88 9.60
CA SER A 143 13.67 -3.00 9.71
C SER A 143 13.82 -1.78 8.81
N SER A 144 12.70 -1.16 8.44
CA SER A 144 12.69 0.08 7.66
C SER A 144 11.72 1.11 8.21
N ASN A 145 12.07 2.38 8.08
CA ASN A 145 11.23 3.55 8.35
C ASN A 145 11.04 4.33 7.05
#